data_AF-A0A7K1JDY2-F1
#
_entry.id   AF-A0A7K1JDY2-F1
#
_cell.length_a   1.000
_cell.length_b   1.000
_cell.length_c   1.000
_cell.angle_alpha   90.00
_cell.angle_beta   90.00
_cell.angle_gamma   90.00
#
_symmetry.space_group_name_H-M   'P 1'
#
loop_
_entity.id
_entity.type
_entity.pdbx_description
1 polymer ?
#
loop_
_entity_poly.entity_id
_entity_poly.type
_entity_poly.pdbx_seq_one_letter_code
_entity_poly.pdbx_strand_id
1 'polypeptide(L)'
;MSETMWIALTLATVGAVVLTYLQRRHLARVQRDRTALFEHATGVLEQSRIVPRGLDYPMLYGRYNGRDVRVEPVVDALAIRTVPVLRLVVTMREQLPGQPRLSVLSNETGNEFYSGHRDLLRWRDPAWPTWASVACAPEGVDRELAEAAVGFVTEDSMVKQVLVTERGVRCIVRGAQANSTAYRVTRRVDLSEVRVTAENLLQAVTMAGELCDQAASRRLDVSEAESW
;
A
#
# COMPACT_ATOMS: atom_id res chain seq x y z
N MET A 1 26.25 -32.57 -42.40
CA MET A 1 26.33 -31.55 -41.33
C MET A 1 27.76 -31.51 -40.85
N SER A 2 28.41 -30.34 -40.87
CA SER A 2 29.81 -30.22 -40.44
C SER A 2 29.96 -30.47 -38.94
N GLU A 3 31.10 -31.01 -38.52
CA GLU A 3 31.45 -31.23 -37.10
C GLU A 3 31.31 -29.96 -36.25
N THR A 4 31.64 -28.81 -36.83
CA THR A 4 31.42 -27.48 -36.24
C THR A 4 29.95 -27.19 -35.92
N MET A 5 29.02 -27.71 -36.73
CA MET A 5 27.59 -27.51 -36.52
C MET A 5 27.07 -28.33 -35.34
N TRP A 6 27.60 -29.54 -35.14
CA TRP A 6 27.28 -30.36 -33.97
C TRP A 6 27.81 -29.75 -32.68
N ILE A 7 29.03 -29.20 -32.71
CA ILE A 7 29.61 -28.48 -31.56
C ILE A 7 28.79 -27.23 -31.21
N ALA A 8 28.39 -26.46 -32.22
CA ALA A 8 27.54 -25.28 -32.00
C ALA A 8 26.18 -25.65 -31.40
N LEU A 9 25.56 -26.74 -31.89
CA LEU A 9 24.27 -27.21 -31.40
C LEU A 9 24.35 -27.73 -29.96
N THR A 10 25.38 -28.49 -29.61
CA THR A 10 25.57 -28.98 -28.23
C THR A 10 25.83 -27.81 -27.28
N LEU A 11 26.68 -26.85 -27.66
CA LEU A 11 26.94 -25.66 -26.84
C LEU A 11 25.67 -24.83 -26.63
N ALA A 12 24.89 -24.60 -27.68
CA ALA A 12 23.62 -23.87 -27.60
C ALA A 12 22.61 -24.60 -26.69
N THR A 13 22.53 -25.93 -26.80
CA THR A 13 21.63 -26.74 -25.97
C THR A 13 22.03 -26.70 -24.50
N VAL A 14 23.32 -26.89 -24.20
CA VAL A 14 23.85 -26.78 -22.83
C VAL A 14 23.62 -25.37 -22.27
N GLY A 15 23.88 -24.34 -23.06
CA GLY A 15 23.61 -22.95 -22.68
C GLY A 15 22.14 -22.70 -22.34
N ALA A 16 21.21 -23.18 -23.19
CA ALA A 16 19.78 -23.06 -22.96
C ALA A 16 19.32 -23.81 -21.69
N VAL A 17 19.84 -25.01 -21.44
CA VAL A 17 19.56 -25.79 -20.22
C VAL A 17 20.04 -25.05 -18.98
N VAL A 18 21.27 -24.53 -18.99
CA VAL A 18 21.85 -23.79 -17.86
C VAL A 18 21.04 -22.51 -17.58
N LEU A 19 20.73 -21.73 -18.60
CA LEU A 19 19.95 -20.49 -18.45
C LEU A 19 18.53 -20.79 -17.92
N THR A 20 17.88 -21.84 -18.42
CA THR A 20 16.55 -22.25 -17.96
C THR A 20 16.58 -22.69 -16.50
N TYR A 21 17.60 -23.46 -16.09
CA TYR A 21 17.78 -23.88 -14.71
C TYR A 21 18.00 -22.69 -13.77
N LEU A 22 18.89 -21.76 -14.14
CA LEU A 22 19.17 -20.55 -13.37
C LEU A 22 17.93 -19.67 -13.24
N GLN A 23 17.19 -19.49 -14.33
CA GLN A 23 15.94 -18.74 -14.33
C GLN A 23 14.90 -19.39 -13.41
N ARG A 24 14.64 -20.70 -13.53
CA ARG A 24 13.69 -21.41 -12.67
C ARG A 24 14.07 -21.32 -11.20
N ARG A 25 15.36 -21.50 -10.87
CA ARG A 25 15.87 -21.36 -9.50
C ARG A 25 15.66 -19.95 -8.97
N HIS A 26 15.91 -18.93 -9.79
CA HIS A 26 15.70 -17.54 -9.42
C HIS A 26 14.21 -17.25 -9.17
N LEU A 27 13.33 -17.65 -10.09
CA LEU A 27 11.88 -17.48 -9.95
C LEU A 27 11.35 -18.18 -8.69
N ALA A 28 11.78 -19.41 -8.42
CA ALA A 28 11.39 -20.17 -7.23
C ALA A 28 11.91 -19.54 -5.93
N ARG A 29 13.05 -18.85 -5.96
CA ARG A 29 13.54 -18.07 -4.80
C ARG A 29 12.69 -16.83 -4.59
N VAL A 30 12.51 -16.02 -5.64
CA VAL A 30 11.72 -14.78 -5.58
C VAL A 30 10.30 -15.05 -5.12
N GLN A 31 9.67 -16.11 -5.62
CA GLN A 31 8.31 -16.46 -5.24
C GLN A 31 8.21 -16.89 -3.78
N ARG A 32 9.17 -17.68 -3.26
CA ARG A 32 9.22 -18.05 -1.83
C ARG A 32 9.39 -16.83 -0.95
N ASP A 33 10.35 -15.96 -1.28
CA ASP A 33 10.64 -14.76 -0.50
C ASP A 33 9.44 -13.81 -0.44
N ARG A 34 8.73 -13.62 -1.57
CA ARG A 34 7.54 -12.77 -1.63
C ARG A 34 6.33 -13.39 -0.93
N THR A 35 6.15 -14.71 -1.00
CA THR A 35 5.03 -15.40 -0.33
C THR A 35 5.14 -15.30 1.19
N ALA A 36 6.37 -15.25 1.72
CA ALA A 36 6.63 -15.09 3.15
C ALA A 36 6.33 -13.67 3.69
N LEU A 37 5.99 -12.69 2.83
CA LEU A 37 5.78 -11.30 3.24
C LEU A 37 4.81 -11.15 4.43
N PHE A 38 3.70 -11.91 4.42
CA PHE A 38 2.64 -11.83 5.43
C PHE A 38 2.70 -12.95 6.48
N GLU A 39 3.75 -13.76 6.51
CA GLU A 39 3.87 -14.93 7.40
C GLU A 39 3.64 -14.60 8.88
N HIS A 40 4.03 -13.40 9.31
CA HIS A 40 3.89 -12.94 10.69
C HIS A 40 2.69 -12.02 10.95
N ALA A 41 1.81 -11.81 9.97
CA ALA A 41 0.70 -10.85 10.05
C ALA A 41 -0.68 -11.48 9.83
N THR A 42 -0.76 -12.76 9.44
CA THR A 42 -2.04 -13.45 9.17
C THR A 42 -2.95 -13.54 10.39
N GLY A 43 -2.40 -13.58 11.61
CA GLY A 43 -3.16 -13.66 12.86
C GLY A 43 -3.89 -12.37 13.25
N VAL A 44 -3.61 -11.25 12.58
CA VAL A 44 -4.28 -9.96 12.84
C VAL A 44 -5.69 -9.92 12.27
N LEU A 45 -5.93 -10.64 11.17
CA LEU A 45 -7.21 -10.64 10.47
C LEU A 45 -7.94 -11.97 10.68
N GLU A 46 -9.23 -11.88 10.95
CA GLU A 46 -10.14 -13.02 10.91
C GLU A 46 -10.25 -13.53 9.47
N GLN A 47 -10.42 -14.85 9.31
CA GLN A 47 -10.62 -15.47 7.98
C GLN A 47 -9.53 -15.08 6.96
N SER A 48 -8.28 -14.97 7.43
CA SER A 48 -7.20 -14.47 6.61
C SER A 48 -6.86 -15.41 5.45
N ARG A 49 -6.71 -14.84 4.25
CA ARG A 49 -6.27 -15.55 3.04
C ARG A 49 -5.18 -14.76 2.33
N ILE A 50 -4.08 -15.45 2.01
CA ILE A 50 -3.01 -14.92 1.18
C ILE A 50 -3.27 -15.37 -0.26
N VAL A 51 -3.34 -14.42 -1.19
CA VAL A 51 -3.57 -14.68 -2.62
C VAL A 51 -2.29 -14.37 -3.39
N PRO A 52 -1.58 -15.39 -3.91
CA PRO A 52 -0.38 -15.20 -4.73
C PRO A 52 -0.69 -14.44 -6.02
N ARG A 53 0.29 -13.65 -6.52
CA ARG A 53 0.18 -12.88 -7.76
C ARG A 53 1.33 -13.18 -8.73
N GLY A 54 1.63 -14.47 -8.93
CA GLY A 54 2.72 -14.90 -9.78
C GLY A 54 4.06 -14.45 -9.22
N LEU A 55 4.74 -13.54 -9.94
CA LEU A 55 5.98 -12.95 -9.45
C LEU A 55 5.74 -11.78 -8.52
N ASP A 56 4.60 -11.09 -8.54
CA ASP A 56 4.32 -9.94 -7.65
C ASP A 56 4.20 -10.35 -6.18
N TYR A 57 4.23 -9.36 -5.29
CA TYR A 57 3.90 -9.59 -3.89
C TYR A 57 2.46 -10.11 -3.76
N PRO A 58 2.20 -11.06 -2.84
CA PRO A 58 0.86 -11.57 -2.63
C PRO A 58 -0.06 -10.47 -2.06
N MET A 59 -1.36 -10.67 -2.18
CA MET A 59 -2.36 -9.86 -1.47
C MET A 59 -2.80 -10.60 -0.21
N LEU A 60 -3.11 -9.86 0.85
CA LEU A 60 -3.75 -10.40 2.05
C LEU A 60 -5.19 -9.90 2.12
N TYR A 61 -6.12 -10.81 2.34
CA TYR A 61 -7.52 -10.49 2.63
C TYR A 61 -7.90 -11.08 3.98
N GLY A 62 -8.89 -10.50 4.63
CA GLY A 62 -9.49 -11.03 5.85
C GLY A 62 -10.54 -10.06 6.37
N ARG A 63 -10.89 -10.20 7.65
CA ARG A 63 -11.80 -9.30 8.34
C ARG A 63 -11.17 -8.74 9.61
N TYR A 64 -11.57 -7.53 9.97
CA TYR A 64 -11.18 -6.88 11.22
C TYR A 64 -12.38 -6.13 11.77
N ASN A 65 -12.77 -6.40 13.01
CA ASN A 65 -13.98 -5.85 13.64
C ASN A 65 -15.21 -5.93 12.74
N GLY A 66 -15.43 -7.09 12.10
CA GLY A 66 -16.57 -7.33 11.21
C GLY A 66 -16.47 -6.71 9.80
N ARG A 67 -15.44 -5.91 9.50
CA ARG A 67 -15.26 -5.27 8.18
C ARG A 67 -14.29 -6.03 7.29
N ASP A 68 -14.56 -6.06 5.99
CA ASP A 68 -13.64 -6.67 5.02
C ASP A 68 -12.39 -5.81 4.85
N VAL A 69 -11.23 -6.44 4.99
CA VAL A 69 -9.92 -5.80 4.82
C VAL A 69 -9.17 -6.45 3.67
N ARG A 70 -8.58 -5.62 2.82
CA ARG A 70 -7.64 -6.00 1.77
C ARG A 70 -6.35 -5.24 1.92
N VAL A 71 -5.23 -5.94 1.96
CA VAL A 71 -3.88 -5.38 2.04
C VAL A 71 -3.14 -5.70 0.74
N GLU A 72 -2.73 -4.65 0.04
CA GLU A 72 -1.98 -4.75 -1.21
C GLU A 72 -0.59 -4.12 -1.05
N PRO A 73 0.51 -4.90 -1.20
CA PRO A 73 1.85 -4.34 -1.21
C PRO A 73 2.15 -3.61 -2.52
N VAL A 74 2.67 -2.39 -2.42
CA VAL A 74 3.08 -1.54 -3.56
C VAL A 74 4.51 -1.08 -3.33
N VAL A 75 5.38 -1.31 -4.31
CA VAL A 75 6.75 -0.80 -4.28
C VAL A 75 6.75 0.64 -4.74
N ASP A 76 7.08 1.57 -3.85
CA ASP A 76 7.38 2.95 -4.23
C ASP A 76 8.89 3.09 -4.50
N ALA A 77 9.23 3.17 -5.79
CA ALA A 77 10.60 3.30 -6.28
C ALA A 77 10.77 4.45 -7.28
N LEU A 78 9.74 5.28 -7.50
CA LEU A 78 9.74 6.24 -8.61
C LEU A 78 10.47 7.55 -8.31
N ALA A 79 10.77 7.83 -7.03
CA ALA A 79 11.56 8.99 -6.66
C ALA A 79 13.07 8.73 -6.82
N ILE A 80 13.67 9.39 -7.83
CA ILE A 80 15.10 9.37 -8.11
C ILE A 80 15.89 9.71 -6.83
N ARG A 81 16.85 8.84 -6.47
CA ARG A 81 17.74 8.95 -5.28
C ARG A 81 17.11 8.70 -3.90
N THR A 82 15.86 8.30 -3.81
CA THR A 82 15.30 7.81 -2.53
C THR A 82 15.45 6.30 -2.41
N VAL A 83 15.53 5.80 -1.17
CA VAL A 83 15.53 4.36 -0.89
C VAL A 83 14.12 3.84 -1.15
N PRO A 84 13.92 2.85 -2.04
CA PRO A 84 12.61 2.29 -2.31
C PRO A 84 11.95 1.76 -1.04
N VAL A 85 10.64 1.97 -0.97
CA VAL A 85 9.83 1.58 0.19
C VAL A 85 8.74 0.63 -0.27
N LEU A 86 8.56 -0.48 0.44
CA LEU A 86 7.38 -1.31 0.28
C LEU A 86 6.25 -0.69 1.12
N ARG A 87 5.26 -0.13 0.46
CA ARG A 87 4.06 0.39 1.11
C ARG A 87 2.96 -0.67 1.13
N LEU A 88 2.13 -0.63 2.15
CA LEU A 88 0.92 -1.44 2.24
C LEU A 88 -0.27 -0.51 2.01
N VAL A 89 -1.04 -0.83 0.99
CA VAL A 89 -2.34 -0.22 0.73
C VAL A 89 -3.38 -1.05 1.48
N VAL A 90 -3.77 -0.58 2.66
CA VAL A 90 -4.79 -1.20 3.50
C VAL A 90 -6.13 -0.59 3.13
N THR A 91 -7.02 -1.40 2.57
CA THR A 91 -8.38 -1.00 2.20
C THR A 91 -9.35 -1.69 3.15
N MET A 92 -10.07 -0.92 3.96
CA MET A 92 -11.18 -1.39 4.78
C MET A 92 -12.48 -1.01 4.10
N ARG A 93 -13.32 -2.00 3.79
CA ARG A 93 -14.61 -1.79 3.13
C ARG A 93 -15.68 -1.55 4.17
N GLU A 94 -16.42 -0.47 3.95
CA GLU A 94 -17.59 -0.07 4.73
C GLU A 94 -18.50 0.71 3.77
N GLN A 95 -19.82 0.55 3.85
CA GLN A 95 -20.72 1.37 3.03
C GLN A 95 -20.97 2.68 3.75
N LEU A 96 -20.44 3.77 3.19
CA LEU A 96 -20.56 5.13 3.73
C LEU A 96 -21.35 5.99 2.72
N PRO A 97 -22.64 5.71 2.50
CA PRO A 97 -23.41 6.39 1.46
C PRO A 97 -23.38 7.91 1.65
N GLY A 98 -23.18 8.65 0.57
CA GLY A 98 -23.13 10.12 0.60
C GLY A 98 -21.85 10.70 1.22
N GLN A 99 -20.87 9.87 1.63
CA GLN A 99 -19.58 10.35 2.14
C GLN A 99 -18.72 10.88 0.98
N PRO A 100 -18.47 12.19 0.90
CA PRO A 100 -17.64 12.74 -0.16
C PRO A 100 -16.20 12.27 -0.03
N ARG A 101 -15.47 12.22 -1.15
CA ARG A 101 -14.08 11.78 -1.15
C ARG A 101 -13.21 12.78 -0.40
N LEU A 102 -12.44 12.29 0.56
CA LEU A 102 -11.42 13.05 1.28
C LEU A 102 -10.10 12.32 1.16
N SER A 103 -9.04 13.03 0.79
CA SER A 103 -7.69 12.52 0.81
C SER A 103 -6.76 13.43 1.58
N VAL A 104 -6.02 12.83 2.51
CA VAL A 104 -4.90 13.48 3.20
C VAL A 104 -3.62 12.73 2.83
N LEU A 105 -2.60 13.47 2.41
CA LEU A 105 -1.34 12.94 1.90
C LEU A 105 -0.16 13.63 2.60
N SER A 106 0.72 12.85 3.22
CA SER A 106 1.97 13.31 3.81
C SER A 106 3.03 13.56 2.75
N ASN A 107 3.76 14.67 2.84
CA ASN A 107 4.86 15.08 1.98
C ASN A 107 4.57 14.82 0.50
N GLU A 108 3.56 15.48 -0.06
CA GLU A 108 3.22 15.30 -1.47
C GLU A 108 4.42 15.63 -2.37
N THR A 109 4.90 14.63 -3.11
CA THR A 109 6.04 14.78 -4.03
C THR A 109 5.62 14.80 -5.49
N GLY A 110 4.41 14.33 -5.78
CA GLY A 110 3.88 14.21 -7.12
C GLY A 110 4.17 12.89 -7.83
N ASN A 111 4.85 11.95 -7.17
CA ASN A 111 5.11 10.61 -7.71
C ASN A 111 4.15 9.55 -7.14
N GLU A 112 3.09 9.97 -6.44
CA GLU A 112 2.13 9.10 -5.78
C GLU A 112 1.01 8.63 -6.75
N PHE A 113 1.37 7.97 -7.85
CA PHE A 113 0.42 7.52 -8.89
C PHE A 113 -0.70 6.58 -8.37
N TYR A 114 -0.46 5.90 -7.25
CA TYR A 114 -1.42 5.01 -6.60
C TYR A 114 -2.47 5.77 -5.72
N SER A 115 -2.29 7.08 -5.48
CA SER A 115 -3.00 7.81 -4.42
C SER A 115 -4.41 8.29 -4.80
N GLY A 116 -4.65 8.64 -6.06
CA GLY A 116 -5.90 9.32 -6.50
C GLY A 116 -6.09 10.70 -5.86
N HIS A 117 -5.06 11.25 -5.21
CA HIS A 117 -5.11 12.54 -4.49
C HIS A 117 -5.18 13.73 -5.46
N ARG A 118 -4.50 13.63 -6.61
CA ARG A 118 -4.41 14.67 -7.62
C ARG A 118 -5.73 14.99 -8.33
N ASP A 119 -6.70 14.09 -8.23
CA ASP A 119 -8.01 14.25 -8.87
C ASP A 119 -9.00 15.05 -8.02
N LEU A 120 -8.60 15.49 -6.81
CA LEU A 120 -9.44 16.17 -5.83
C LEU A 120 -9.09 17.66 -5.71
N LEU A 121 -10.04 18.46 -5.23
CA LEU A 121 -9.85 19.88 -4.97
C LEU A 121 -9.03 20.08 -3.70
N ARG A 122 -7.93 20.84 -3.80
CA ARG A 122 -7.07 21.13 -2.65
C ARG A 122 -7.81 21.98 -1.63
N TRP A 123 -7.70 21.58 -0.37
CA TRP A 123 -8.18 22.32 0.77
C TRP A 123 -6.99 22.67 1.65
N ARG A 124 -6.75 23.97 1.86
CA ARG A 124 -5.71 24.44 2.77
C ARG A 124 -6.34 25.10 3.98
N ASP A 125 -5.86 24.69 5.15
CA ASP A 125 -6.14 25.33 6.41
C ASP A 125 -4.80 25.68 7.11
N PRO A 126 -4.61 26.92 7.60
CA PRO A 126 -3.39 27.31 8.31
C PRO A 126 -3.10 26.53 9.59
N ALA A 127 -4.11 25.90 10.20
CA ALA A 127 -3.93 25.08 11.40
C ALA A 127 -3.30 23.71 11.09
N TRP A 128 -3.34 23.26 9.83
CA TRP A 128 -2.76 21.97 9.45
C TRP A 128 -1.26 22.08 9.18
N PRO A 129 -0.49 20.99 9.45
CA PRO A 129 0.93 20.96 9.14
C PRO A 129 1.21 21.22 7.66
N THR A 130 2.26 21.97 7.35
CA THR A 130 2.62 22.32 5.97
C THR A 130 3.03 21.13 5.11
N TRP A 131 3.47 20.03 5.75
CA TRP A 131 3.79 18.77 5.10
C TRP A 131 2.55 17.91 4.82
N ALA A 132 1.38 18.24 5.35
CA ALA A 132 0.12 17.56 5.09
C ALA A 132 -0.63 18.26 3.94
N SER A 133 -0.88 17.51 2.87
CA SER A 133 -1.70 17.96 1.74
C SER A 133 -3.10 17.38 1.89
N VAL A 134 -4.11 18.24 1.97
CA VAL A 134 -5.52 17.85 2.09
C VAL A 134 -6.24 18.19 0.79
N ALA A 135 -7.02 17.26 0.27
CA ALA A 135 -7.83 17.44 -0.91
C ALA A 135 -9.17 16.70 -0.76
N CYS A 136 -10.26 17.29 -1.22
CA CYS A 136 -11.60 16.73 -1.10
C CYS A 136 -12.41 16.87 -2.40
N ALA A 137 -13.55 16.19 -2.46
CA ALA A 137 -14.49 16.32 -3.55
C ALA A 137 -15.19 17.69 -3.53
N PRO A 138 -15.73 18.18 -4.66
CA PRO A 138 -16.38 19.48 -4.75
C PRO A 138 -17.57 19.68 -3.80
N GLU A 139 -18.23 18.58 -3.41
CA GLU A 139 -19.34 18.56 -2.45
C GLU A 139 -18.89 18.98 -1.04
N GLY A 140 -17.58 19.07 -0.79
CA GLY A 140 -17.01 19.35 0.52
C GLY A 140 -16.98 18.10 1.39
N VAL A 141 -16.37 18.19 2.57
CA VAL A 141 -16.35 17.13 3.56
C VAL A 141 -16.39 17.76 4.94
N ASP A 142 -16.93 17.04 5.92
CA ASP A 142 -16.89 17.48 7.31
C ASP A 142 -15.45 17.81 7.76
N ARG A 143 -15.33 18.94 8.45
CA ARG A 143 -14.04 19.49 8.89
C ARG A 143 -13.41 18.63 9.96
N GLU A 144 -14.19 18.10 10.90
CA GLU A 144 -13.62 17.27 11.95
C GLU A 144 -13.11 15.94 11.40
N LEU A 145 -13.81 15.35 10.43
CA LEU A 145 -13.31 14.18 9.70
C LEU A 145 -11.99 14.48 8.97
N ALA A 146 -11.86 15.68 8.37
CA ALA A 146 -10.61 16.12 7.76
C ALA A 146 -9.49 16.30 8.80
N GLU A 147 -9.77 16.92 9.93
CA GLU A 147 -8.82 17.11 11.03
C GLU A 147 -8.35 15.77 11.61
N ALA A 148 -9.27 14.81 11.80
CA ALA A 148 -8.91 13.46 12.22
C ALA A 148 -8.02 12.76 11.18
N ALA A 149 -8.36 12.83 9.89
CA ALA A 149 -7.54 12.26 8.83
C ALA A 149 -6.14 12.90 8.75
N VAL A 150 -6.02 14.21 9.04
CA VAL A 150 -4.74 14.90 9.20
C VAL A 150 -3.94 14.38 10.39
N GLY A 151 -4.59 14.09 11.51
CA GLY A 151 -3.95 13.51 12.69
C GLY A 151 -3.33 12.12 12.46
N PHE A 152 -3.80 11.38 11.45
CA PHE A 152 -3.29 10.03 11.17
C PHE A 152 -2.09 10.00 10.23
N VAL A 153 -1.93 10.96 9.33
CA VAL A 153 -0.73 11.03 8.48
C VAL A 153 0.47 11.51 9.29
N THR A 154 1.67 11.05 8.93
CA THR A 154 2.88 11.38 9.71
C THR A 154 3.91 12.11 8.86
N GLU A 155 4.66 13.03 9.47
CA GLU A 155 5.71 13.80 8.78
C GLU A 155 6.81 12.91 8.19
N ASP A 156 7.14 11.78 8.82
CA ASP A 156 8.11 10.83 8.30
C ASP A 156 7.56 9.91 7.20
N SER A 157 6.28 10.08 6.84
CA SER A 157 5.52 9.24 5.90
C SER A 157 5.56 7.75 6.28
N MET A 158 5.49 7.42 7.57
CA MET A 158 5.06 6.10 8.06
C MET A 158 3.61 5.85 7.68
N VAL A 159 2.73 6.83 7.88
CA VAL A 159 1.42 6.89 7.25
C VAL A 159 1.48 7.91 6.13
N LYS A 160 1.60 7.43 4.90
CA LYS A 160 1.75 8.27 3.71
C LYS A 160 0.43 8.91 3.32
N GLN A 161 -0.67 8.17 3.36
CA GLN A 161 -1.97 8.67 2.89
C GLN A 161 -3.12 8.06 3.67
N VAL A 162 -4.16 8.85 3.86
CA VAL A 162 -5.52 8.41 4.16
C VAL A 162 -6.46 8.86 3.04
N LEU A 163 -7.35 7.98 2.61
CA LEU A 163 -8.41 8.25 1.65
C LEU A 163 -9.72 7.72 2.21
N VAL A 164 -10.71 8.58 2.38
CA VAL A 164 -12.09 8.25 2.73
C VAL A 164 -12.95 8.37 1.49
N THR A 165 -13.84 7.41 1.28
CA THR A 165 -14.79 7.34 0.16
C THR A 165 -16.10 6.72 0.62
N GLU A 166 -17.13 6.77 -0.22
CA GLU A 166 -18.38 6.03 0.03
C GLU A 166 -18.22 4.51 0.16
N ARG A 167 -17.10 3.95 -0.29
CA ARG A 167 -16.80 2.51 -0.24
C ARG A 167 -15.96 2.12 0.97
N GLY A 168 -15.68 3.07 1.86
CA GLY A 168 -14.87 2.89 3.05
C GLY A 168 -13.55 3.66 2.98
N VAL A 169 -12.59 3.19 3.77
CA VAL A 169 -11.33 3.87 4.03
C VAL A 169 -10.17 3.10 3.41
N ARG A 170 -9.20 3.84 2.87
CA ARG A 170 -7.94 3.33 2.37
C ARG A 170 -6.78 4.09 3.00
N CYS A 171 -5.89 3.37 3.65
CA CYS A 171 -4.69 3.89 4.25
C CYS A 171 -3.47 3.36 3.52
N ILE A 172 -2.43 4.18 3.37
CA ILE A 172 -1.17 3.80 2.76
C ILE A 172 -0.09 3.97 3.80
N VAL A 173 0.41 2.86 4.30
CA VAL A 173 1.41 2.81 5.38
C VAL A 173 2.72 2.22 4.87
N ARG A 174 3.82 2.54 5.53
CA ARG A 174 5.10 1.89 5.29
C ARG A 174 5.05 0.47 5.84
N GLY A 175 5.13 -0.52 4.96
CA GLY A 175 5.24 -1.93 5.37
C GLY A 175 6.68 -2.26 5.76
N ALA A 176 7.62 -1.89 4.89
CA ALA A 176 9.04 -2.05 5.12
C ALA A 176 9.86 -1.16 4.18
N GLN A 177 11.15 -1.05 4.45
CA GLN A 177 12.09 -0.27 3.66
C GLN A 177 13.23 -1.16 3.18
N ALA A 178 13.68 -0.93 1.94
CA ALA A 178 14.86 -1.61 1.41
C ALA A 178 16.11 -1.27 2.23
N ASN A 179 17.09 -2.18 2.25
CA ASN A 179 18.36 -1.92 2.93
C ASN A 179 19.04 -0.68 2.32
N SER A 180 19.14 0.39 3.11
CA SER A 180 19.64 1.69 2.66
C SER A 180 21.13 1.65 2.29
N THR A 181 21.94 0.84 2.97
CA THR A 181 23.38 0.68 2.72
C THR A 181 23.62 -0.03 1.39
N ALA A 182 22.95 -1.17 1.17
CA ALA A 182 23.07 -1.93 -0.07
C ALA A 182 22.58 -1.12 -1.28
N TYR A 183 21.47 -0.40 -1.13
CA TYR A 183 20.92 0.44 -2.19
C TYR A 183 21.84 1.62 -2.54
N ARG A 184 22.49 2.26 -1.55
CA ARG A 184 23.41 3.39 -1.81
C ARG A 184 24.60 2.99 -2.69
N VAL A 185 25.10 1.77 -2.52
CA VAL A 185 26.27 1.26 -3.27
C VAL A 185 25.85 0.68 -4.62
N THR A 186 24.83 -0.17 -4.64
CA THR A 186 24.50 -0.97 -5.83
C THR A 186 23.41 -0.35 -6.70
N ARG A 187 22.64 0.61 -6.16
CA ARG A 187 21.38 1.12 -6.73
C ARG A 187 20.36 0.01 -7.06
N ARG A 188 20.54 -1.19 -6.50
CA ARG A 188 19.58 -2.28 -6.62
C ARG A 188 18.60 -2.22 -5.46
N VAL A 189 17.32 -2.26 -5.80
CA VAL A 189 16.24 -2.41 -4.83
C VAL A 189 16.33 -3.81 -4.26
N ASP A 190 16.72 -3.93 -3.01
CA ASP A 190 16.67 -5.18 -2.27
C ASP A 190 15.60 -5.13 -1.20
N LEU A 191 14.47 -5.75 -1.52
CA LEU A 191 13.34 -6.01 -0.62
C LEU A 191 13.19 -7.52 -0.36
N SER A 192 14.26 -8.29 -0.61
CA SER A 192 14.30 -9.68 -0.15
C SER A 192 14.33 -9.70 1.37
N GLU A 193 13.72 -10.71 1.98
CA GLU A 193 13.60 -10.85 3.45
C GLU A 193 12.69 -9.85 4.17
N VAL A 194 12.09 -8.89 3.46
CA VAL A 194 11.08 -8.00 4.02
C VAL A 194 9.88 -8.81 4.54
N ARG A 195 9.44 -8.50 5.76
CA ARG A 195 8.26 -9.07 6.41
C ARG A 195 7.37 -7.95 6.94
N VAL A 196 6.07 -8.14 6.84
CA VAL A 196 5.08 -7.32 7.55
C VAL A 196 4.90 -7.93 8.94
N THR A 197 5.09 -7.11 9.98
CA THR A 197 4.84 -7.52 11.37
C THR A 197 3.35 -7.46 11.70
N ALA A 198 2.91 -8.29 12.64
CA ALA A 198 1.54 -8.22 13.18
C ALA A 198 1.23 -6.82 13.72
N GLU A 199 2.18 -6.20 14.44
CA GLU A 199 2.03 -4.87 15.03
C GLU A 199 1.76 -3.79 13.97
N ASN A 200 2.56 -3.74 12.90
CA ASN A 200 2.38 -2.75 11.84
C ASN A 200 1.04 -2.93 11.12
N LEU A 201 0.63 -4.19 10.87
CA LEU A 201 -0.67 -4.45 10.26
C LEU A 201 -1.82 -4.08 11.20
N LEU A 202 -1.72 -4.44 12.48
CA LEU A 202 -2.72 -4.14 13.50
C LEU A 202 -2.93 -2.63 13.60
N GLN A 203 -1.84 -1.86 13.74
CA GLN A 203 -1.91 -0.40 13.78
C GLN A 203 -2.64 0.17 12.55
N ALA A 204 -2.32 -0.34 11.36
CA ALA A 204 -2.93 0.14 10.12
C ALA A 204 -4.43 -0.16 10.02
N VAL A 205 -4.88 -1.35 10.47
CA VAL A 205 -6.31 -1.71 10.43
C VAL A 205 -7.10 -1.06 11.55
N THR A 206 -6.51 -0.87 12.74
CA THR A 206 -7.14 -0.09 13.82
C THR A 206 -7.41 1.33 13.36
N MET A 207 -6.40 2.01 12.81
CA MET A 207 -6.54 3.36 12.25
C MET A 207 -7.62 3.44 11.15
N ALA A 208 -7.63 2.48 10.22
CA ALA A 208 -8.66 2.45 9.18
C ALA A 208 -10.07 2.24 9.78
N GLY A 209 -10.18 1.45 10.85
CA GLY A 209 -11.42 1.24 11.60
C GLY A 209 -11.91 2.51 12.28
N GLU A 210 -11.04 3.21 13.00
CA GLU A 210 -11.36 4.48 13.67
C GLU A 210 -11.87 5.53 12.67
N LEU A 211 -11.25 5.64 11.50
CA LEU A 211 -11.71 6.53 10.43
C LEU A 211 -13.06 6.12 9.84
N CYS A 212 -13.31 4.82 9.67
CA CYS A 212 -14.62 4.32 9.25
C CYS A 212 -15.70 4.69 10.27
N ASP A 213 -15.43 4.51 11.57
CA ASP A 213 -16.37 4.83 12.65
C ASP A 213 -16.71 6.32 12.68
N GLN A 214 -15.67 7.16 12.54
CA GLN A 214 -15.80 8.61 12.47
C GLN A 214 -16.58 9.10 11.24
N ALA A 215 -16.35 8.51 10.08
CA ALA A 215 -17.11 8.85 8.88
C ALA A 215 -18.57 8.41 8.99
N ALA A 216 -18.83 7.25 9.62
CA ALA A 216 -20.18 6.74 9.82
C ALA A 216 -20.98 7.58 10.82
N SER A 217 -20.38 8.00 11.95
CA SER A 217 -21.08 8.75 13.01
C SER A 217 -21.53 10.14 12.54
N ARG A 218 -20.68 10.85 11.81
CA ARG A 218 -20.93 12.25 11.41
C ARG A 218 -21.99 12.41 10.34
N ARG A 219 -22.27 11.35 9.58
CA ARG A 219 -23.44 11.32 8.70
C ARG A 219 -24.74 11.43 9.50
N LEU A 220 -24.83 10.74 10.65
CA LEU A 220 -26.04 10.76 11.46
C LEU A 220 -26.37 12.19 11.89
N ASP A 221 -25.36 12.96 12.28
CA ASP A 221 -25.51 14.36 12.71
C ASP A 221 -25.98 15.29 11.58
N VAL A 222 -25.42 15.14 10.36
CA VAL A 222 -25.85 15.96 9.20
C VAL A 222 -27.28 15.61 8.75
N SER A 223 -27.65 14.32 8.78
CA SER A 223 -28.99 13.88 8.40
C SER A 223 -30.08 14.32 9.38
N GLU A 224 -29.77 14.44 10.67
CA GLU A 224 -30.71 14.98 11.66
C GLU A 224 -30.88 16.50 11.51
N ALA A 225 -29.82 17.22 11.14
CA ALA A 225 -29.87 18.67 10.92
C ALA A 225 -30.72 19.09 9.71
N GLU A 226 -30.82 18.27 8.66
CA GLU A 226 -31.64 18.56 7.47
C GLU A 226 -33.15 18.26 7.65
N SER A 227 -33.56 17.76 8.82
CA SER A 227 -34.95 17.36 9.10
C SER A 227 -35.82 18.39 9.83
N TRP A 228 -35.38 19.65 9.91
CA TRP A 228 -36.06 20.76 10.60
C TRP A 228 -36.44 21.91 9.67
#